data_AF-A0A800ART0-F1
#
_entry.id   AF-A0A800ART0-F1
#
_cell.length_a   1.000
_cell.length_b   1.000
_cell.length_c   1.000
_cell.angle_alpha   90.00
_cell.angle_beta   90.00
_cell.angle_gamma   90.00
#
_symmetry.space_group_name_H-M   'P 1'
#
loop_
_entity.id
_entity.type
_entity.pdbx_description
1 polymer ?
#
loop_
_entity_poly.entity_id
_entity_poly.type
_entity_poly.pdbx_seq_one_letter_code
_entity_poly.pdbx_strand_id
1 'polypeptide(L)' 'LILNPDPEKYKNYPQGGFLKDKKLPKDPWGREYIYINNDSNIEIISLGADGKEGGEGENKDIKLSECN' A
#
# COMPACT_ATOMS: atom_id res chain seq x y z
N LEU A 1 -6.05 1.06 -8.42
CA LEU A 1 -6.73 0.27 -7.37
C LEU A 1 -8.18 0.72 -7.14
N ILE A 2 -8.45 2.02 -7.19
CA ILE A 2 -9.79 2.56 -6.91
C ILE A 2 -10.68 2.57 -8.15
N LEU A 3 -10.09 2.75 -9.33
CA LEU A 3 -10.75 2.75 -10.63
C LEU A 3 -9.91 2.00 -11.64
N ASN A 4 -10.56 1.51 -12.69
CA ASN A 4 -9.90 0.90 -13.83
C ASN A 4 -9.11 1.98 -14.59
N PRO A 5 -7.77 1.88 -14.68
CA PRO A 5 -6.98 2.87 -15.40
C PRO A 5 -7.12 2.75 -16.93
N ASP A 6 -7.53 1.58 -17.44
CA ASP A 6 -7.69 1.32 -18.87
C ASP A 6 -8.78 0.25 -19.09
N PRO A 7 -10.03 0.66 -19.36
CA PRO A 7 -11.15 -0.26 -19.58
C PRO A 7 -11.01 -1.20 -20.77
N GLU A 8 -10.27 -0.80 -21.81
CA GLU A 8 -10.10 -1.62 -23.01
C GLU A 8 -9.08 -2.74 -22.77
N LYS A 9 -8.00 -2.42 -22.06
CA LYS A 9 -6.95 -3.37 -21.69
C LYS A 9 -7.36 -4.26 -20.53
N TYR A 10 -8.01 -3.72 -19.50
CA TYR A 10 -8.36 -4.42 -18.26
C TYR A 10 -9.86 -4.69 -18.16
N LYS A 11 -10.39 -5.51 -19.07
CA LYS A 11 -11.84 -5.78 -19.19
C LYS A 11 -12.46 -6.43 -17.94
N ASN A 12 -11.65 -7.16 -17.16
CA ASN A 12 -12.09 -7.85 -15.94
C ASN A 12 -11.84 -7.04 -14.66
N TYR A 13 -11.48 -5.76 -14.77
CA TYR A 13 -11.29 -4.91 -13.60
C TYR A 13 -12.64 -4.71 -12.88
N PRO A 14 -12.72 -4.89 -11.55
CA PRO A 14 -13.98 -4.69 -10.82
C PRO A 14 -14.51 -3.26 -11.00
N GLN A 15 -15.81 -3.12 -11.30
CA GLN A 15 -16.44 -1.80 -11.51
C GLN A 15 -16.31 -0.87 -10.29
N GLY A 16 -16.19 -1.43 -9.08
CA GLY A 16 -15.96 -0.69 -7.83
C GLY A 16 -14.50 -0.46 -7.47
N GLY A 17 -13.56 -0.98 -8.26
CA GLY A 17 -12.15 -1.11 -7.89
C GLY A 17 -11.90 -2.23 -6.87
N PHE A 18 -10.64 -2.34 -6.46
CA PHE A 18 -10.17 -3.32 -5.48
C PHE A 18 -10.27 -2.82 -4.04
N LEU A 19 -10.44 -1.50 -3.83
CA LEU A 19 -10.57 -0.90 -2.51
C LEU A 19 -12.01 -0.47 -2.26
N LYS A 20 -12.62 -1.05 -1.22
CA LYS A 20 -14.06 -0.87 -0.88
C LYS A 20 -14.45 0.60 -0.70
N ASP A 21 -13.62 1.37 -0.01
CA ASP A 21 -13.93 2.77 0.32
C ASP A 21 -13.49 3.77 -0.76
N LYS A 22 -13.03 3.26 -1.92
CA LYS A 22 -12.51 4.07 -3.04
C LYS A 22 -11.46 5.10 -2.61
N LYS A 23 -10.71 4.79 -1.56
CA LYS A 23 -9.64 5.62 -1.00
C LYS A 23 -8.47 4.73 -0.65
N LEU A 24 -7.27 5.26 -0.82
CA LEU A 24 -6.08 4.58 -0.31
C LEU A 24 -6.11 4.66 1.21
N PRO A 25 -5.93 3.52 1.91
CA PRO A 25 -5.76 3.55 3.35
C PRO A 25 -4.47 4.31 3.68
N LYS A 26 -4.52 5.03 4.79
CA LYS A 26 -3.34 5.65 5.38
C LYS A 26 -2.82 4.76 6.48
N ASP A 27 -1.54 4.86 6.75
CA ASP A 27 -0.93 4.23 7.91
C ASP A 27 -1.44 4.86 9.23
N PRO A 28 -1.13 4.26 10.40
CA PRO A 28 -1.56 4.78 11.69
C PRO A 28 -1.14 6.23 11.98
N TRP A 29 -0.11 6.73 11.27
CA TRP A 29 0.42 8.09 11.41
C TRP A 29 -0.09 9.05 10.32
N GLY A 30 -1.05 8.60 9.50
CA GLY A 30 -1.73 9.42 8.51
C GLY A 30 -0.97 9.59 7.19
N ARG A 31 0.11 8.83 6.97
CA ARG A 31 0.91 8.82 5.74
C ARG A 31 0.41 7.76 4.76
N GLU A 32 0.79 7.90 3.50
CA GLU A 32 0.50 6.87 2.50
C GLU A 32 1.48 5.70 2.66
N TYR A 33 0.98 4.48 2.45
CA TYR A 33 1.85 3.30 2.38
C TYR A 33 2.72 3.35 1.13
N ILE A 34 3.95 2.86 1.26
CA ILE A 34 4.84 2.62 0.13
C ILE A 34 4.50 1.24 -0.45
N TYR A 35 4.21 1.20 -1.74
CA TYR A 35 3.94 -0.03 -2.48
C TYR A 35 5.09 -0.32 -3.44
N ILE A 36 5.76 -1.45 -3.25
CA ILE A 36 6.83 -1.92 -4.13
C ILE A 36 6.38 -3.22 -4.78
N ASN A 37 6.47 -3.28 -6.10
CA ASN A 37 6.18 -4.47 -6.88
C ASN A 37 7.41 -4.85 -7.70
N ASN A 38 8.05 -5.95 -7.33
CA ASN A 38 9.22 -6.50 -7.99
C ASN A 38 8.85 -7.75 -8.80
N ASP A 39 7.74 -7.68 -9.53
CA ASP A 39 7.08 -8.73 -10.34
C ASP A 39 6.60 -9.96 -9.54
N SER A 40 7.49 -10.61 -8.80
CA SER A 40 7.22 -11.82 -8.03
C SER A 40 6.77 -11.53 -6.60
N ASN A 41 7.15 -10.37 -6.06
CA ASN A 41 6.92 -10.00 -4.67
C ASN A 41 6.29 -8.62 -4.58
N ILE A 42 5.26 -8.54 -3.74
CA ILE A 42 4.62 -7.29 -3.35
C ILE A 42 5.06 -6.98 -1.93
N GLU A 43 5.59 -5.78 -1.73
CA GLU A 43 5.93 -5.25 -0.42
C GLU A 43 5.07 -4.02 -0.14
N ILE A 44 4.52 -3.95 1.07
CA ILE A 44 3.77 -2.80 1.58
C ILE A 44 4.48 -2.32 2.84
N ILE A 45 4.90 -1.06 2.86
CA ILE A 45 5.74 -0.50 3.93
C ILE A 45 5.08 0.75 4.52
N SER A 46 5.07 0.86 5.85
CA SER A 46 4.86 2.11 6.58
C SER A 46 6.17 2.51 7.27
N LEU A 47 6.57 3.77 7.12
CA LEU A 47 7.83 4.32 7.64
C LEU A 47 7.74 4.77 9.11
N GLY A 48 6.88 4.13 9.90
CA GLY A 48 6.72 4.47 11.31
C GLY A 48 6.23 5.90 11.58
N ALA A 49 6.39 6.34 12.83
CA ALA A 49 5.96 7.66 13.29
C ALA A 49 6.81 8.81 12.73
N ASP A 50 8.08 8.60 12.42
CA ASP A 50 8.98 9.64 11.90
C ASP A 50 8.89 9.81 10.38
N GLY A 51 8.36 8.82 9.67
CA GLY A 51 8.19 8.86 8.21
C GLY A 51 9.51 8.74 7.46
N LYS A 52 10.51 8.07 8.06
CA LYS A 52 11.82 7.84 7.48
C LYS A 52 12.16 6.37 7.53
N GLU A 53 13.02 5.94 6.60
CA GLU A 53 13.52 4.57 6.59
C GLU A 53 14.36 4.29 7.85
N GLY A 54 14.15 3.11 8.43
CA GLY A 54 14.83 2.64 9.63
C GLY A 54 14.03 2.91 10.91
N GLY A 55 14.71 3.43 11.92
CA GLY A 55 14.11 3.73 13.22
C GLY A 55 13.94 2.52 14.15
N GLU A 56 13.53 2.82 15.38
CA GLU A 56 13.26 1.86 16.44
C GLU A 56 11.96 2.24 17.18
N GLY A 57 11.35 1.26 17.87
CA GLY A 57 10.09 1.49 18.57
C GLY A 57 8.99 1.95 17.63
N GLU A 58 8.35 3.09 17.92
CA GLU A 58 7.29 3.66 17.10
C GLU A 58 7.78 4.23 15.76
N ASN A 59 9.08 4.49 15.62
CA ASN A 59 9.69 4.95 14.38
C ASN A 59 10.12 3.78 13.48
N LYS A 60 10.02 2.54 13.97
CA LYS A 60 10.47 1.38 13.21
C LYS A 60 9.56 1.18 11.98
N ASP A 61 10.18 0.96 10.83
CA ASP A 61 9.48 0.51 9.64
C ASP A 61 8.64 -0.75 9.89
N ILE A 62 7.43 -0.77 9.34
CA ILE A 62 6.53 -1.92 9.34
C ILE A 62 6.37 -2.40 7.91
N LYS A 63 6.79 -3.64 7.63
CA LYS A 63 6.75 -4.26 6.30
C LYS A 63 5.79 -5.45 6.30
N LEU A 64 5.03 -5.60 5.22
CA LEU A 64 4.11 -6.73 5.07
C LEU A 64 4.83 -8.07 5.16
N SER A 65 6.04 -8.18 4.59
CA SER A 65 6.86 -9.40 4.66
C SER A 65 7.34 -9.76 6.07
N GLU A 66 7.31 -8.80 7.01
CA GLU A 66 7.71 -9.00 8.41
C GLU A 66 6.50 -9.25 9.34
N CYS A 67 5.27 -9.13 8.83
CA CYS A 67 4.03 -9.40 9.57
C CYS A 67 3.59 -10.86 9.38
N ASN A 68 3.90 -11.73 10.35
CA ASN A 68 3.40 -13.12 10.43
C ASN A 68 2.27 -13.26 11.47
#